data_AF-A0A255SY95-F1
#
_entry.id   AF-A0A255SY95-F1
#
_cell.length_a   1.000
_cell.length_b   1.000
_cell.length_c   1.000
_cell.angle_alpha   90.00
_cell.angle_beta   90.00
_cell.angle_gamma   90.00
#
_symmetry.space_group_name_H-M   'P 1'
#
loop_
_entity.id
_entity.type
_entity.pdbx_description
1 polymer ?
#
loop_
_entity_poly.entity_id
_entity_poly.type
_entity_poly.pdbx_seq_one_letter_code
_entity_poly.pdbx_strand_id
1 'polypeptide(L)'
;MTREINGQTVHLVIGGVRSLSEDKLYNRQSPQKFHIFAGWRVRVCSNLMLTCDGNSGTIECLTEADIMQKSLELFRSFDPHKEDTLRLLENLHSTPITETQFCNIVGRLRLLQNLPVAEQKLHPSFTIGDQAVNAMVKNYVADPNFGMKDGEPYTCWNLMQNTNEAVKQSAYIDRFI
;
A
#
# COMPACT_ATOMS: atom_id res chain seq x y z
N MET A 1 19.56 1.32 -2.73
CA MET A 1 19.55 1.31 -4.21
C MET A 1 18.46 2.24 -4.69
N THR A 2 18.73 3.04 -5.74
CA THR A 2 17.80 4.03 -6.27
C THR A 2 17.58 3.79 -7.76
N ARG A 3 16.34 3.99 -8.21
CA ARG A 3 15.89 3.90 -9.62
C ARG A 3 14.94 5.06 -9.92
N GLU A 4 14.71 5.30 -11.19
CA GLU A 4 13.68 6.22 -11.66
C GLU A 4 12.66 5.42 -12.46
N ILE A 5 11.38 5.51 -12.07
CA ILE A 5 10.25 4.89 -12.76
C ILE A 5 9.15 5.92 -12.92
N ASN A 6 8.52 6.00 -14.10
CA ASN A 6 7.39 6.91 -14.36
C ASN A 6 7.66 8.37 -13.93
N GLY A 7 8.90 8.87 -14.15
CA GLY A 7 9.34 10.21 -13.75
C GLY A 7 9.49 10.43 -12.24
N GLN A 8 9.52 9.35 -11.45
CA GLN A 8 9.60 9.37 -10.00
C GLN A 8 10.82 8.60 -9.51
N THR A 9 11.57 9.20 -8.58
CA THR A 9 12.65 8.48 -7.89
C THR A 9 12.08 7.47 -6.91
N VAL A 10 12.50 6.21 -7.04
CA VAL A 10 12.16 5.12 -6.13
C VAL A 10 13.38 4.55 -5.44
N HIS A 11 13.19 4.15 -4.18
CA HIS A 11 14.22 3.57 -3.34
C HIS A 11 13.83 2.16 -2.94
N LEU A 12 14.77 1.23 -3.05
CA LEU A 12 14.61 -0.07 -2.40
C LEU A 12 14.75 0.13 -0.89
N VAL A 13 13.71 -0.21 -0.15
CA VAL A 13 13.61 -0.02 1.30
C VAL A 13 13.29 -1.36 1.96
N ILE A 14 13.95 -1.60 3.09
CA ILE A 14 13.58 -2.65 4.05
C ILE A 14 13.15 -1.91 5.31
N GLY A 15 12.01 -2.29 5.87
CA GLY A 15 11.50 -1.68 7.08
C GLY A 15 10.75 -2.68 7.93
N GLY A 16 10.50 -2.29 9.16
CA GLY A 16 9.70 -3.06 10.09
C GLY A 16 8.92 -2.14 11.00
N VAL A 17 7.71 -2.55 11.35
CA VAL A 17 6.85 -1.87 12.32
C VAL A 17 6.48 -2.86 13.40
N ARG A 18 6.59 -2.41 14.65
CA ARG A 18 6.09 -3.18 15.80
C ARG A 18 4.62 -2.87 16.01
N SER A 19 3.77 -3.90 16.07
CA SER A 19 2.34 -3.74 16.31
C SER A 19 2.06 -3.71 17.80
N LEU A 20 2.16 -2.53 18.42
CA LEU A 20 1.90 -2.36 19.86
C LEU A 20 0.45 -2.68 20.24
N SER A 21 -0.50 -2.54 19.30
CA SER A 21 -1.91 -2.89 19.50
C SER A 21 -2.16 -4.39 19.63
N GLU A 22 -1.24 -5.23 19.15
CA GLU A 22 -1.37 -6.69 19.19
C GLU A 22 -0.65 -7.33 20.39
N ASP A 23 0.10 -6.54 21.16
CA ASP A 23 0.79 -6.97 22.37
C ASP A 23 -0.18 -6.95 23.57
N LYS A 24 -0.35 -8.10 24.23
CA LYS A 24 -1.10 -8.16 25.50
C LYS A 24 -0.19 -7.71 26.64
N LEU A 25 -0.51 -6.61 27.31
CA LEU A 25 0.26 -6.00 28.40
C LEU A 25 0.36 -6.82 29.71
N TYR A 26 -0.12 -8.08 29.76
CA TYR A 26 -0.15 -8.85 31.00
C TYR A 26 1.14 -9.65 31.25
N ASN A 27 1.95 -9.13 32.18
CA ASN A 27 2.93 -9.70 33.13
C ASN A 27 3.83 -10.93 32.80
N ARG A 28 3.68 -11.62 31.66
CA ARG A 28 4.61 -12.66 31.18
C ARG A 28 5.24 -12.20 29.87
N GLN A 29 6.52 -12.52 29.69
CA GLN A 29 7.26 -12.24 28.48
C GLN A 29 6.62 -13.00 27.31
N SER A 30 5.82 -12.31 26.50
CA SER A 30 5.21 -12.86 25.29
C SER A 30 6.09 -12.56 24.07
N PRO A 31 6.05 -13.39 23.02
CA PRO A 31 6.64 -13.04 21.74
C PRO A 31 6.15 -11.67 21.29
N GLN A 32 7.08 -10.81 20.91
CA GLN A 32 6.78 -9.49 20.36
C GLN A 32 6.36 -9.65 18.90
N LYS A 33 5.38 -8.87 18.48
CA LYS A 33 4.84 -8.93 17.13
C LYS A 33 5.39 -7.81 16.26
N PHE A 34 6.00 -8.21 15.16
CA PHE A 34 6.54 -7.30 14.15
C PHE A 34 5.92 -7.58 12.79
N HIS A 35 5.89 -6.56 11.96
CA HIS A 35 5.65 -6.67 10.53
C HIS A 35 6.91 -6.20 9.83
N ILE A 36 7.52 -7.06 9.03
CA ILE A 36 8.72 -6.72 8.25
C ILE A 36 8.35 -6.70 6.78
N PHE A 37 8.90 -5.74 6.06
CA PHE A 37 8.63 -5.58 4.65
C PHE A 37 9.89 -5.16 3.89
N ALA A 38 9.92 -5.52 2.61
CA ALA A 38 10.90 -5.12 1.63
C ALA A 38 10.18 -4.69 0.35
N GLY A 39 10.56 -3.56 -0.24
CA GLY A 39 9.93 -3.12 -1.49
C GLY A 39 10.42 -1.76 -1.96
N TRP A 40 9.73 -1.25 -2.98
CA TRP A 40 10.08 0.03 -3.60
C TRP A 40 9.24 1.17 -3.01
N ARG A 41 9.91 2.20 -2.52
CA ARG A 41 9.26 3.41 -1.97
C ARG A 41 9.42 4.57 -2.94
N VAL A 42 8.31 5.22 -3.27
CA VAL A 42 8.35 6.48 -4.05
C VAL A 42 8.82 7.63 -3.17
N ARG A 43 9.51 8.60 -3.76
CA ARG A 43 10.00 9.77 -3.02
C ARG A 43 8.92 10.82 -2.76
N VAL A 44 8.07 11.12 -3.75
CA VAL A 44 7.08 12.21 -3.67
C VAL A 44 6.02 11.96 -2.61
N CYS A 45 5.56 10.72 -2.50
CA CYS A 45 4.73 10.26 -1.42
C CYS A 45 5.54 9.19 -0.69
N SER A 46 5.63 9.22 0.64
CA SER A 46 6.24 8.13 1.44
C SER A 46 5.42 6.83 1.35
N ASN A 47 4.70 6.61 0.25
CA ASN A 47 3.89 5.44 -0.06
C ASN A 47 4.89 4.32 -0.33
N LEU A 48 4.82 3.32 0.52
CA LEU A 48 5.54 2.09 0.32
C LEU A 48 4.76 1.24 -0.67
N MET A 49 5.33 0.98 -1.85
CA MET A 49 4.74 0.06 -2.81
C MET A 49 5.31 -1.33 -2.49
N LEU A 50 4.53 -2.09 -1.74
CA LEU A 50 4.80 -3.50 -1.53
C LEU A 50 3.98 -4.27 -2.56
N THR A 51 4.66 -4.90 -3.50
CA THR A 51 4.10 -6.08 -4.15
C THR A 51 4.00 -7.20 -3.11
N CYS A 52 3.03 -8.10 -3.26
CA CYS A 52 2.66 -9.08 -2.24
C CYS A 52 3.77 -10.06 -1.82
N ASP A 53 4.89 -10.08 -2.54
CA ASP A 53 6.12 -10.85 -2.28
C ASP A 53 7.03 -10.20 -1.21
N GLY A 54 6.83 -8.92 -0.92
CA GLY A 54 7.67 -8.11 -0.04
C GLY A 54 7.13 -7.91 1.38
N ASN A 55 6.18 -8.71 1.86
CA ASN A 55 5.58 -8.54 3.19
C ASN A 55 5.61 -9.85 3.98
N SER A 56 6.18 -9.84 5.20
CA SER A 56 6.25 -11.01 6.06
C SER A 56 4.92 -11.36 6.75
N GLY A 57 3.93 -10.45 6.72
CA GLY A 57 2.81 -10.51 7.65
C GLY A 57 3.27 -10.31 9.09
N THR A 58 2.46 -10.73 10.07
CA THR A 58 2.84 -10.71 11.48
C THR A 58 3.86 -11.80 11.77
N ILE A 59 5.07 -11.42 12.18
CA ILE A 59 6.07 -12.33 12.73
C ILE A 59 6.08 -12.21 14.25
N GLU A 60 6.20 -13.34 14.92
CA GLU A 60 6.37 -13.42 16.37
C GLU A 60 7.85 -13.66 16.66
N CYS A 61 8.46 -12.76 17.41
CA CYS A 61 9.89 -12.78 17.74
C CYS A 61 10.08 -12.75 19.25
N LEU A 62 10.93 -13.63 19.77
CA LEU A 62 11.31 -13.66 21.19
C LEU A 62 12.64 -12.94 21.42
N THR A 63 13.50 -12.93 20.41
CA THR A 63 14.84 -12.34 20.46
C THR A 63 15.10 -11.44 19.25
N GLU A 64 16.10 -10.57 19.35
CA GLU A 64 16.58 -9.75 18.22
C GLU A 64 17.12 -10.62 17.08
N ALA A 65 17.69 -11.78 17.40
CA ALA A 65 18.17 -12.74 16.40
C ALA A 65 17.03 -13.26 15.52
N ASP A 66 15.83 -13.46 16.08
CA ASP A 66 14.65 -13.89 15.32
C ASP A 66 14.26 -12.84 14.28
N ILE A 67 14.28 -11.55 14.66
CA ILE A 67 13.97 -10.43 13.77
C ILE A 67 14.99 -10.40 12.62
N MET A 68 16.28 -10.51 12.93
CA MET A 68 17.34 -10.50 11.92
C MET A 68 17.20 -11.69 10.95
N GLN A 69 16.97 -12.89 11.47
CA GLN A 69 16.79 -14.09 10.65
C GLN A 69 15.58 -13.95 9.72
N LYS A 70 14.41 -13.58 10.26
CA LYS A 70 13.18 -13.36 9.49
C LYS A 70 13.34 -12.28 8.41
N SER A 71 14.06 -11.20 8.75
CA SER A 71 14.37 -10.12 7.80
C SER A 71 15.23 -10.61 6.63
N LEU A 72 16.25 -11.42 6.92
CA LEU A 72 17.13 -12.00 5.91
C LEU A 72 16.40 -13.01 5.03
N GLU A 73 15.53 -13.83 5.61
CA GLU A 73 14.66 -14.76 4.86
C GLU A 73 13.76 -14.01 3.89
N LEU A 74 13.06 -12.97 4.35
CA LEU A 74 12.22 -12.11 3.50
C LEU A 74 13.04 -11.44 2.39
N PHE A 75 14.22 -10.92 2.71
CA PHE A 75 15.05 -10.28 1.70
C PHE A 75 15.55 -11.28 0.65
N ARG A 76 15.97 -12.48 1.07
CA ARG A 76 16.40 -13.54 0.14
C ARG A 76 15.27 -14.01 -0.77
N SER A 77 14.03 -14.04 -0.28
CA SER A 77 12.89 -14.36 -1.14
C SER A 77 12.53 -13.22 -2.09
N PHE A 78 12.68 -11.96 -1.66
CA PHE A 78 12.35 -10.78 -2.46
C PHE A 78 13.42 -10.42 -3.52
N ASP A 79 14.72 -10.58 -3.21
CA ASP A 79 15.82 -10.12 -4.06
C ASP A 79 15.77 -10.63 -5.51
N PRO A 80 15.40 -11.89 -5.80
CA PRO A 80 15.23 -12.39 -7.16
C PRO A 80 14.07 -11.71 -7.93
N HIS A 81 13.03 -11.27 -7.22
CA HIS A 81 11.79 -10.72 -7.80
C HIS A 81 11.75 -9.19 -7.85
N LYS A 82 12.72 -8.51 -7.21
CA LYS A 82 12.72 -7.04 -7.08
C LYS A 82 12.61 -6.29 -8.41
N GLU A 83 13.20 -6.82 -9.49
CA GLU A 83 13.20 -6.21 -10.83
C GLU A 83 11.89 -6.51 -11.57
N ASP A 84 11.28 -7.69 -11.36
CA ASP A 84 9.96 -8.02 -11.92
C ASP A 84 8.88 -7.10 -11.33
N THR A 85 8.96 -6.87 -10.02
CA THR A 85 8.14 -5.90 -9.31
C THR A 85 8.31 -4.49 -9.86
N LEU A 86 9.55 -4.07 -10.13
CA LEU A 86 9.83 -2.75 -10.70
C LEU A 86 9.19 -2.62 -12.10
N ARG A 87 9.34 -3.64 -12.94
CA ARG A 87 8.74 -3.68 -14.28
C ARG A 87 7.21 -3.64 -14.24
N LEU A 88 6.58 -4.33 -13.29
CA LEU A 88 5.13 -4.27 -13.11
C LEU A 88 4.67 -2.85 -12.79
N LEU A 89 5.40 -2.15 -11.92
CA LEU A 89 5.12 -0.77 -11.54
C LEU A 89 5.31 0.21 -12.71
N GLU A 90 6.32 0.01 -13.54
CA GLU A 90 6.50 0.77 -14.80
C GLU A 90 5.30 0.59 -15.73
N ASN A 91 4.81 -0.64 -15.91
CA ASN A 91 3.68 -0.93 -16.80
C ASN A 91 2.37 -0.25 -16.37
N LEU A 92 2.19 0.06 -15.08
CA LEU A 92 0.99 0.75 -14.59
C LEU A 92 0.81 2.14 -15.23
N HIS A 93 1.90 2.81 -15.62
CA HIS A 93 1.82 4.09 -16.31
C HIS A 93 1.33 3.95 -17.75
N SER A 94 1.62 2.82 -18.40
CA SER A 94 1.14 2.54 -19.76
C SER A 94 -0.33 2.08 -19.82
N THR A 95 -0.99 1.92 -18.67
CA THR A 95 -2.37 1.41 -18.59
C THR A 95 -3.33 2.56 -18.25
N PRO A 96 -4.02 3.17 -19.25
CA PRO A 96 -4.94 4.27 -19.00
C PRO A 96 -6.22 3.78 -18.31
N ILE A 97 -6.80 4.65 -17.48
CA ILE A 97 -8.09 4.49 -16.82
C ILE A 97 -8.96 5.68 -17.22
N THR A 98 -10.10 5.38 -17.83
CA THR A 98 -11.12 6.40 -18.16
C THR A 98 -11.85 6.88 -16.90
N GLU A 99 -12.40 8.08 -16.94
CA GLU A 99 -13.23 8.62 -15.86
C GLU A 99 -14.41 7.68 -15.52
N THR A 100 -15.05 7.08 -16.54
CA THR A 100 -16.12 6.09 -16.33
C THR A 100 -15.62 4.87 -15.55
N GLN A 101 -14.42 4.37 -15.85
CA GLN A 101 -13.82 3.26 -15.10
C GLN A 101 -13.50 3.68 -13.67
N PHE A 102 -12.96 4.88 -13.46
CA PHE A 102 -12.72 5.43 -12.13
C PHE A 102 -14.01 5.52 -11.31
N CYS A 103 -15.08 6.09 -11.87
CA CYS A 103 -16.40 6.18 -11.23
C CYS A 103 -16.96 4.79 -10.89
N ASN A 104 -16.81 3.81 -11.79
CA ASN A 104 -17.23 2.43 -11.53
C ASN A 104 -16.44 1.78 -10.38
N ILE A 105 -15.13 2.04 -10.28
CA ILE A 105 -14.30 1.56 -9.18
C ILE A 105 -14.78 2.17 -7.86
N VAL A 106 -14.97 3.49 -7.81
CA VAL A 106 -15.48 4.21 -6.63
C VAL A 106 -16.84 3.64 -6.19
N GLY A 107 -17.77 3.46 -7.14
CA GLY A 107 -19.09 2.90 -6.86
C GLY A 107 -19.02 1.48 -6.31
N ARG A 108 -18.16 0.63 -6.88
CA ARG A 108 -17.92 -0.75 -6.39
C ARG A 108 -17.31 -0.75 -4.99
N LEU A 109 -16.33 0.10 -4.71
CA LEU A 109 -15.71 0.18 -3.39
C LEU A 109 -16.75 0.49 -2.29
N ARG A 110 -17.74 1.34 -2.59
CA ARG A 110 -18.83 1.66 -1.67
C ARG A 110 -19.87 0.55 -1.57
N LEU A 111 -20.29 0.00 -2.71
CA LEU A 111 -21.33 -1.03 -2.75
C LEU A 111 -20.87 -2.32 -2.06
N LEU A 112 -19.67 -2.81 -2.41
CA LEU A 112 -19.18 -4.11 -1.96
C LEU A 112 -19.04 -4.19 -0.43
N GLN A 113 -18.74 -3.07 0.25
CA GLN A 113 -18.67 -3.00 1.71
C GLN A 113 -20.05 -3.08 2.39
N ASN A 114 -21.12 -2.79 1.65
CA ASN A 114 -22.49 -2.74 2.15
C ASN A 114 -23.35 -3.94 1.70
N LEU A 115 -22.78 -4.87 0.92
CA LEU A 115 -23.48 -6.11 0.56
C LEU A 115 -23.72 -7.00 1.79
N PRO A 116 -24.69 -7.94 1.75
CA PRO A 116 -24.81 -8.98 2.77
C PRO A 116 -23.50 -9.77 2.91
N VAL A 117 -23.15 -10.20 4.14
CA VAL A 117 -21.89 -10.90 4.44
C VAL A 117 -21.66 -12.13 3.55
N ALA A 118 -22.73 -12.85 3.18
CA ALA A 118 -22.64 -14.00 2.28
C ALA A 118 -22.14 -13.62 0.87
N GLU A 119 -22.59 -12.47 0.35
CA GLU A 119 -22.19 -11.96 -0.95
C GLU A 119 -20.82 -11.28 -0.91
N GLN A 120 -20.48 -10.59 0.18
CA GLN A 120 -19.14 -10.00 0.34
C GLN A 120 -18.02 -11.04 0.17
N LYS A 121 -18.24 -12.27 0.66
CA LYS A 121 -17.27 -13.38 0.55
C LYS A 121 -17.02 -13.85 -0.89
N LEU A 122 -17.91 -13.50 -1.83
CA LEU A 122 -17.77 -13.82 -3.25
C LEU A 122 -16.93 -12.79 -4.00
N HIS A 123 -16.58 -11.68 -3.35
CA HIS A 123 -15.83 -10.58 -3.92
C HIS A 123 -14.48 -10.42 -3.22
N PRO A 124 -13.50 -9.74 -3.86
CA PRO A 124 -12.28 -9.34 -3.17
C PRO A 124 -12.61 -8.50 -1.94
N SER A 125 -11.94 -8.80 -0.83
CA SER A 125 -12.05 -7.98 0.38
C SER A 125 -11.24 -6.69 0.19
N PHE A 126 -11.85 -5.55 0.53
CA PHE A 126 -11.20 -4.24 0.50
C PHE A 126 -11.12 -3.68 1.91
N THR A 127 -9.92 -3.31 2.35
CA THR A 127 -9.68 -2.68 3.65
C THR A 127 -9.62 -1.14 3.53
N ILE A 128 -10.41 -0.57 2.62
CA ILE A 128 -10.42 0.87 2.34
C ILE A 128 -11.72 1.46 2.89
N GLY A 129 -11.65 2.22 3.97
CA GLY A 129 -12.85 2.82 4.57
C GLY A 129 -13.45 3.96 3.73
N ASP A 130 -14.70 4.32 4.00
CA ASP A 130 -15.43 5.38 3.28
C ASP A 130 -14.69 6.73 3.24
N GLN A 131 -13.96 7.07 4.30
CA GLN A 131 -13.17 8.30 4.36
C GLN A 131 -12.03 8.30 3.33
N ALA A 132 -11.35 7.16 3.15
CA ALA A 132 -10.33 7.00 2.13
C ALA A 132 -10.95 7.08 0.73
N VAL A 133 -12.11 6.44 0.50
CA VAL A 133 -12.81 6.54 -0.79
C VAL A 133 -13.20 7.99 -1.10
N ASN A 134 -13.67 8.75 -0.10
CA ASN A 134 -13.96 10.18 -0.26
C ASN A 134 -12.70 10.99 -0.58
N ALA A 135 -11.59 10.74 0.12
CA ALA A 135 -10.32 11.40 -0.14
C ALA A 135 -9.80 11.09 -1.55
N MET A 136 -9.93 9.85 -2.01
CA MET A 136 -9.53 9.42 -3.36
C MET A 136 -10.28 10.19 -4.45
N VAL A 137 -11.57 10.47 -4.26
CA VAL A 137 -12.38 11.28 -5.19
C VAL A 137 -11.91 12.75 -5.17
N LYS A 138 -11.61 13.32 -4.00
CA LYS A 138 -11.09 14.69 -3.92
C LYS A 138 -9.74 14.81 -4.61
N ASN A 139 -8.84 13.87 -4.35
CA ASN A 139 -7.50 13.83 -4.92
C ASN A 139 -7.55 13.58 -6.43
N TYR A 140 -8.50 12.77 -6.93
CA TYR A 140 -8.71 12.61 -8.37
C TYR A 140 -8.95 13.94 -9.08
N VAL A 141 -9.60 14.91 -8.43
CA VAL A 141 -9.90 16.23 -9.02
C VAL A 141 -8.82 17.26 -8.70
N ALA A 142 -8.27 17.24 -7.49
CA ALA A 142 -7.50 18.37 -6.94
C ALA A 142 -6.02 18.06 -6.67
N ASP A 143 -5.60 16.80 -6.67
CA ASP A 143 -4.21 16.45 -6.35
C ASP A 143 -3.29 16.76 -7.54
N PRO A 144 -2.28 17.64 -7.39
CA PRO A 144 -1.41 18.05 -8.49
C PRO A 144 -0.41 16.97 -8.93
N ASN A 145 -0.18 15.94 -8.11
CA ASN A 145 0.76 14.86 -8.38
C ASN A 145 0.06 13.65 -9.02
N PHE A 146 -1.08 13.25 -8.47
CA PHE A 146 -1.74 11.98 -8.78
C PHE A 146 -3.19 12.13 -9.26
N GLY A 147 -3.74 13.35 -9.30
CA GLY A 147 -5.07 13.61 -9.85
C GLY A 147 -5.12 13.57 -11.37
N MET A 148 -6.33 13.75 -11.91
CA MET A 148 -6.58 13.99 -13.32
C MET A 148 -5.99 15.34 -13.72
N LYS A 149 -5.35 15.40 -14.89
CA LYS A 149 -4.73 16.62 -15.43
C LYS A 149 -5.19 16.84 -16.85
N ASP A 150 -5.38 18.11 -17.22
CA ASP A 150 -5.74 18.46 -18.58
C ASP A 150 -4.63 18.06 -19.55
N GLY A 151 -4.99 17.25 -20.55
CA GLY A 151 -4.07 16.81 -21.60
C GLY A 151 -3.18 15.62 -21.24
N GLU A 152 -3.25 15.09 -20.01
CA GLU A 152 -2.52 13.87 -19.62
C GLU A 152 -3.51 12.74 -19.29
N PRO A 153 -3.26 11.50 -19.75
CA PRO A 153 -4.12 10.38 -19.40
C PRO A 153 -3.97 10.05 -17.92
N TYR A 154 -5.10 9.80 -17.24
CA TYR A 154 -5.10 9.15 -15.94
C TYR A 154 -4.83 7.65 -16.12
N THR A 155 -3.93 7.08 -15.33
CA THR A 155 -3.44 5.72 -15.51
C THR A 155 -3.59 4.89 -14.24
N CYS A 156 -3.37 3.57 -14.32
CA CYS A 156 -3.32 2.70 -13.14
C CYS A 156 -2.26 3.18 -12.14
N TRP A 157 -1.18 3.80 -12.60
CA TRP A 157 -0.18 4.42 -11.72
C TRP A 157 -0.78 5.55 -10.89
N ASN A 158 -1.52 6.47 -11.52
CA ASN A 158 -2.21 7.55 -10.83
C ASN A 158 -3.23 7.01 -9.83
N LEU A 159 -4.03 6.00 -10.23
CA LEU A 159 -5.01 5.37 -9.34
C LEU A 159 -4.36 4.76 -8.10
N MET A 160 -3.30 3.98 -8.27
CA MET A 160 -2.60 3.35 -7.16
C MET A 160 -2.06 4.40 -6.19
N GLN A 161 -1.42 5.45 -6.71
CA GLN A 161 -0.80 6.48 -5.88
C GLN A 161 -1.84 7.36 -5.18
N ASN A 162 -2.89 7.73 -5.88
CA ASN A 162 -4.05 8.42 -5.31
C ASN A 162 -4.68 7.59 -4.18
N THR A 163 -4.89 6.29 -4.40
CA THR A 163 -5.47 5.40 -3.37
C THR A 163 -4.59 5.34 -2.13
N ASN A 164 -3.26 5.20 -2.30
CA ASN A 164 -2.31 5.17 -1.19
C ASN A 164 -2.30 6.49 -0.41
N GLU A 165 -2.31 7.62 -1.12
CA GLU A 165 -2.36 8.96 -0.51
C GLU A 165 -3.68 9.17 0.24
N ALA A 166 -4.80 8.76 -0.34
CA ALA A 166 -6.11 8.84 0.27
C ALA A 166 -6.22 8.02 1.56
N VAL A 167 -5.63 6.82 1.59
CA VAL A 167 -5.59 5.99 2.81
C VAL A 167 -4.81 6.70 3.91
N LYS A 168 -3.68 7.34 3.61
CA LYS A 168 -2.90 8.12 4.58
C LYS A 168 -3.68 9.28 5.16
N GLN A 169 -4.25 10.12 4.29
CA GLN A 169 -5.09 11.26 4.68
C GLN A 169 -6.30 10.84 5.54
N SER A 170 -6.80 9.62 5.31
CA SER A 170 -7.93 9.07 6.06
C SER A 170 -7.55 8.38 7.36
N ALA A 171 -6.29 7.96 7.50
CA ALA A 171 -5.78 7.35 8.72
C ALA A 171 -5.67 8.43 9.80
N TYR A 172 -6.17 8.13 11.00
CA TYR A 172 -6.30 9.03 12.15
C TYR A 172 -5.02 9.77 12.56
N ILE A 173 -3.85 9.38 12.05
CA ILE A 173 -2.53 9.91 12.40
C ILE A 173 -2.30 11.33 11.86
N ASP A 174 -2.79 11.66 10.66
CA ASP A 174 -2.51 12.98 10.03
C ASP A 174 -3.45 14.11 10.52
N ARG A 175 -4.46 13.82 11.36
CA ARG A 175 -5.35 14.84 11.91
C ARG A 175 -4.81 15.56 13.16
N PHE A 176 -3.73 15.05 13.76
CA PHE A 176 -3.22 15.53 15.06
C PHE A 176 -1.77 16.04 15.01
N ILE A 177 -1.23 16.27 13.81
CA ILE A 177 0.07 16.93 13.60
C ILE A 177 -0.19 18.27 12.91
#